data_AF-A0A498K289-F1
#
_entry.id   AF-A0A498K289-F1
#
_cell.length_a   1.000
_cell.length_b   1.000
_cell.length_c   1.000
_cell.angle_alpha   90.00
_cell.angle_beta   90.00
_cell.angle_gamma   90.00
#
_symmetry.space_group_name_H-M   'P 1'
#
loop_
_entity.id
_entity.type
_entity.pdbx_description
1 polymer ?
#
loop_
_entity_poly.entity_id
_entity_poly.type
_entity_poly.pdbx_seq_one_letter_code
_entity_poly.pdbx_strand_id
1 'polypeptide(L)'
;MNAVARSAWKVLKWSSQGVESVTQLEYHRHEQLIGIWVKAMNGNLEWALTVMQRKMTSRGIERMIKQEQTHHLKNSEKLISACKNLEQKLRSQDFARKLKAILLKKVKSSDSEILNQTPHRRRPRSLKLL
;
A
#
# COMPACT_ATOMS: atom_id res chain seq x y z
N MET A 1 -7.48 35.33 23.71
CA MET A 1 -6.14 34.87 24.17
C MET A 1 -5.95 33.43 23.74
N ASN A 2 -4.72 33.10 23.31
CA ASN A 2 -4.12 31.78 23.00
C ASN A 2 -3.55 31.69 21.56
N ALA A 3 -2.47 32.44 21.33
CA ALA A 3 -1.66 32.44 20.10
C ALA A 3 -0.32 31.69 20.26
N VAL A 4 -0.15 30.87 21.31
CA VAL A 4 1.19 30.39 21.74
C VAL A 4 1.50 28.93 21.36
N ALA A 5 0.60 28.16 20.76
CA ALA A 5 0.84 26.72 20.51
C ALA A 5 1.28 26.35 19.08
N ARG A 6 1.97 27.22 18.33
CA ARG A 6 2.42 26.91 16.94
C ARG A 6 3.92 26.98 16.67
N SER A 7 4.76 27.30 17.65
CA SER A 7 6.18 27.58 17.39
C SER A 7 7.14 26.78 18.28
N ALA A 8 7.04 25.44 18.27
CA ALA A 8 8.00 24.58 18.96
C ALA A 8 8.73 23.58 18.04
N TRP A 9 8.40 23.53 16.74
CA TRP A 9 8.96 22.53 15.81
C TRP A 9 10.09 23.06 14.92
N LYS A 10 10.47 24.34 15.05
CA LYS A 10 11.50 24.95 14.19
C LYS A 10 12.93 24.87 14.71
N VAL A 11 13.15 24.37 15.93
CA VAL A 11 14.49 24.39 16.57
C VAL A 11 15.20 23.04 16.52
N LEU A 12 14.52 21.95 16.14
CA LEU A 12 15.13 20.61 16.03
C LEU A 12 15.36 20.19 14.57
N LYS A 13 16.03 21.04 13.78
CA LYS A 13 16.73 20.59 12.58
C LYS A 13 18.08 21.31 12.49
N TRP A 14 19.04 20.72 13.18
CA TRP A 14 20.44 21.04 12.98
C TRP A 14 20.88 20.58 11.59
N SER A 15 21.42 21.54 10.85
CA SER A 15 22.29 21.47 9.68
C SER A 15 22.71 20.10 9.17
N SER A 16 22.31 19.80 7.94
CA SER A 16 23.20 19.16 6.96
C SER A 16 22.92 19.86 5.63
N GLN A 17 23.94 20.57 5.17
CA GLN A 17 23.96 21.35 3.95
C GLN A 17 23.97 20.34 2.80
N GLY A 18 22.80 20.17 2.18
CA GLY A 18 22.60 19.35 1.00
C GLY A 18 21.54 20.06 0.16
N VAL A 19 21.97 20.55 -1.00
CA VAL A 19 21.15 21.12 -2.06
C VAL A 19 19.90 20.26 -2.31
N GLU A 20 18.80 20.93 -2.69
CA GLU A 20 17.49 20.39 -3.07
C GLU A 20 16.41 20.35 -1.97
N SER A 21 15.83 21.52 -1.66
CA SER A 21 14.54 21.61 -0.96
C SER A 21 13.64 22.70 -1.56
N VAL A 22 13.64 22.83 -2.89
CA VAL A 22 12.72 23.72 -3.63
C VAL A 22 11.79 22.94 -4.56
N THR A 23 12.00 21.64 -4.74
CA THR A 23 11.21 20.85 -5.71
C THR A 23 9.92 20.26 -5.11
N GLN A 24 9.84 20.05 -3.78
CA GLN A 24 8.78 19.23 -3.20
C GLN A 24 7.39 19.88 -3.14
N LEU A 25 7.29 21.22 -3.11
CA LEU A 25 6.00 21.92 -3.00
C LEU A 25 5.35 22.23 -4.37
N GLU A 26 6.13 22.24 -5.45
CA GLU A 26 5.64 22.55 -6.80
C GLU A 26 5.08 21.33 -7.55
N TYR A 27 5.47 20.11 -7.18
CA TYR A 27 4.89 18.90 -7.77
C TYR A 27 3.42 18.69 -7.43
N HIS A 28 2.95 19.18 -6.28
CA HIS A 28 1.56 18.99 -5.87
C HIS A 28 0.56 19.93 -6.57
N ARG A 29 1.03 20.96 -7.25
CA ARG A 29 0.15 21.96 -7.91
C ARG A 29 -0.07 21.69 -9.40
N HIS A 30 0.73 20.83 -10.02
CA HIS A 30 0.64 20.49 -11.45
C HIS A 30 -0.23 19.27 -11.77
N GLU A 31 -0.66 18.48 -10.78
CA GLU A 31 -1.42 17.24 -11.04
C GLU A 31 -2.90 17.45 -11.40
N GLN A 32 -3.40 18.69 -11.37
CA GLN A 32 -4.80 18.99 -11.71
C GLN A 32 -5.02 19.30 -13.19
N LEU A 33 -3.97 19.21 -14.01
CA LEU A 33 -4.07 19.32 -15.46
C LEU A 33 -3.65 17.98 -16.08
N ILE A 34 -4.46 17.50 -17.02
CA ILE A 34 -4.03 16.67 -18.17
C ILE A 34 -4.09 15.13 -17.98
N GLY A 35 -4.60 14.44 -19.01
CA GLY A 35 -4.85 12.99 -19.07
C GLY A 35 -3.64 12.08 -18.85
N ILE A 36 -3.84 10.77 -18.93
CA ILE A 36 -2.75 9.80 -18.78
C ILE A 36 -1.99 9.68 -20.11
N TRP A 37 -0.78 10.21 -20.14
CA TRP A 37 0.12 10.08 -21.28
C TRP A 37 1.25 9.09 -20.97
N VAL A 38 1.53 8.20 -21.91
CA VAL A 38 2.65 7.26 -21.87
C VAL A 38 3.34 7.29 -23.22
N LYS A 39 4.64 7.57 -23.24
CA LYS A 39 5.44 7.49 -24.46
C LYS A 39 5.77 6.02 -24.72
N ALA A 40 5.45 5.52 -25.91
CA ALA A 40 5.90 4.20 -26.35
C ALA A 40 7.40 4.27 -26.68
N MET A 41 8.19 3.45 -25.99
CA MET A 41 9.63 3.33 -26.25
C MET A 41 9.89 2.08 -27.10
N ASN A 42 10.88 2.14 -27.98
CA ASN A 42 11.37 1.01 -28.77
C ASN A 42 10.29 0.30 -29.62
N GLY A 43 9.28 1.03 -30.09
CA GLY A 43 8.17 0.46 -30.86
C GLY A 43 7.24 -0.47 -30.07
N ASN A 44 7.38 -0.57 -28.73
CA ASN A 44 6.58 -1.48 -27.91
C ASN A 44 5.29 -0.81 -27.41
N LEU A 45 4.24 -0.91 -28.23
CA LEU A 45 2.91 -0.37 -27.92
C LEU A 45 2.22 -1.15 -26.79
N GLU A 46 2.27 -2.47 -26.80
CA GLU A 46 1.62 -3.35 -25.81
C GLU A 46 2.08 -3.04 -24.37
N TRP A 47 3.38 -2.81 -24.21
CA TRP A 47 3.94 -2.39 -22.93
C TRP A 47 3.41 -1.00 -22.53
N ALA A 48 3.39 -0.04 -23.46
CA ALA A 48 2.87 1.29 -23.19
C ALA A 48 1.39 1.26 -22.79
N LEU A 49 0.56 0.44 -23.45
CA LEU A 49 -0.84 0.21 -23.11
C LEU A 49 -1.00 -0.42 -21.73
N THR A 50 -0.20 -1.43 -21.40
CA THR A 50 -0.21 -2.06 -20.07
C THR A 50 0.13 -1.05 -18.97
N VAL A 51 1.14 -0.20 -19.19
CA VAL A 51 1.52 0.86 -18.26
C VAL A 51 0.41 1.91 -18.14
N MET A 52 -0.21 2.30 -19.25
CA MET A 52 -1.32 3.23 -19.28
C MET A 52 -2.52 2.69 -18.51
N GLN A 53 -2.89 1.43 -18.73
CA GLN A 53 -3.97 0.75 -18.01
C GLN A 53 -3.70 0.69 -16.52
N ARG A 54 -2.49 0.31 -16.09
CA ARG A 54 -2.14 0.29 -14.66
C ARG A 54 -2.26 1.67 -14.02
N LYS A 55 -1.76 2.72 -14.69
CA LYS A 55 -1.88 4.12 -14.22
C LYS A 55 -3.35 4.57 -14.16
N MET A 56 -4.17 4.15 -15.12
CA MET A 56 -5.60 4.44 -15.18
C MET A 56 -6.37 3.79 -14.04
N THR A 57 -6.15 2.49 -13.82
CA THR A 57 -6.81 1.73 -12.77
C THR A 57 -6.36 2.18 -11.38
N SER A 58 -5.06 2.48 -11.17
CA SER A 58 -4.55 2.97 -9.88
C SER A 58 -5.07 4.35 -9.51
N ARG A 59 -5.22 5.25 -10.50
CA ARG A 59 -5.87 6.56 -10.34
C ARG A 59 -7.39 6.45 -10.18
N GLY A 60 -7.97 5.26 -10.29
CA GLY A 60 -9.40 5.02 -10.17
C GLY A 60 -10.22 5.53 -11.36
N ILE A 61 -9.58 5.95 -12.45
CA ILE A 61 -10.27 6.53 -13.63
C ILE A 61 -11.21 5.50 -14.26
N GLU A 62 -10.77 4.25 -14.39
CA GLU A 62 -11.62 3.17 -14.90
C GLU A 62 -12.90 2.99 -14.06
N ARG A 63 -12.80 3.13 -12.74
CA ARG A 63 -13.96 3.03 -11.85
C ARG A 63 -14.86 4.24 -12.00
N MET A 64 -14.30 5.44 -12.09
CA MET A 64 -15.08 6.67 -12.29
C MET A 64 -15.86 6.64 -13.63
N ILE A 65 -15.22 6.19 -14.71
CA ILE A 65 -15.87 6.03 -16.02
C ILE A 65 -16.97 4.97 -15.97
N LYS A 66 -16.70 3.79 -15.39
CA LYS A 66 -17.72 2.72 -15.27
C LYS A 66 -18.87 3.08 -14.34
N GLN A 67 -18.62 3.93 -13.34
CA GLN A 67 -19.62 4.40 -12.37
C GLN A 67 -20.30 5.70 -12.79
N GLU A 68 -20.02 6.19 -14.00
CA GLU A 68 -20.64 7.39 -14.53
C GLU A 68 -22.18 7.26 -14.47
N GLN A 69 -22.82 8.25 -13.86
CA GLN A 69 -24.27 8.22 -13.66
C GLN A 69 -24.95 8.59 -14.96
N THR A 70 -25.60 7.61 -15.60
CA THR A 70 -26.39 7.82 -16.82
C THR A 70 -27.72 8.53 -16.55
N HIS A 71 -28.20 8.47 -15.31
CA HIS A 71 -29.47 9.06 -14.87
C HIS A 71 -29.32 9.73 -13.50
N HIS A 72 -30.26 10.61 -13.18
CA HIS A 72 -30.29 11.27 -11.88
C HIS A 72 -30.65 10.28 -10.77
N LEU A 73 -29.77 10.20 -9.77
CA LEU A 73 -30.01 9.45 -8.54
C LEU A 73 -30.35 10.41 -7.40
N LYS A 74 -31.41 10.10 -6.64
CA LYS A 74 -31.81 10.94 -5.49
C LYS A 74 -30.83 10.80 -4.34
N ASN A 75 -30.81 11.78 -3.43
CA ASN A 75 -29.86 11.78 -2.30
C ASN A 75 -30.03 10.56 -1.36
N SER A 76 -31.26 10.10 -1.14
CA SER A 76 -31.54 8.89 -0.33
C SER A 76 -30.86 7.65 -0.92
N GLU A 77 -30.95 7.46 -2.23
CA GLU A 77 -30.36 6.34 -2.97
C GLU A 77 -28.83 6.42 -2.99
N LYS A 78 -28.27 7.64 -3.12
CA LYS A 78 -26.83 7.89 -2.99
C LYS A 78 -26.31 7.45 -1.63
N LEU A 79 -27.02 7.79 -0.54
CA LEU A 79 -26.65 7.40 0.82
C LEU A 79 -26.70 5.87 1.02
N ILE A 80 -27.76 5.23 0.53
CA ILE A 80 -27.89 3.76 0.61
C ILE A 80 -26.75 3.07 -0.14
N SER A 81 -26.41 3.56 -1.33
CA SER A 81 -25.31 3.01 -2.15
C SER A 81 -23.96 3.17 -1.46
N ALA A 82 -23.69 4.35 -0.88
CA ALA A 82 -22.47 4.60 -0.12
C ALA A 82 -22.36 3.71 1.13
N CYS A 83 -23.46 3.51 1.85
CA CYS A 83 -23.52 2.64 3.03
C CYS A 83 -23.21 1.18 2.67
N LYS A 84 -23.84 0.65 1.61
CA LYS A 84 -23.58 -0.72 1.11
C LYS A 84 -22.11 -0.90 0.69
N ASN A 85 -21.52 0.08 0.02
CA ASN A 85 -20.11 0.04 -0.36
C ASN A 85 -19.18 0.04 0.86
N LEU A 86 -19.51 0.83 1.88
CA LEU A 86 -18.75 0.87 3.13
C LEU A 86 -18.81 -0.47 3.86
N GLU A 87 -20.00 -1.06 3.96
CA GLU A 87 -20.21 -2.37 4.57
C GLU A 87 -19.42 -3.46 3.86
N GLN A 88 -19.48 -3.50 2.51
CA GLN A 88 -18.71 -4.45 1.72
C GLN A 88 -17.21 -4.30 1.94
N LYS A 89 -16.72 -3.05 1.99
CA LYS A 89 -15.31 -2.77 2.28
C LYS A 89 -14.91 -3.30 3.66
N LEU A 90 -15.72 -3.04 4.69
CA LEU A 90 -15.45 -3.51 6.05
C LEU A 90 -15.42 -5.05 6.12
N ARG A 91 -16.42 -5.71 5.54
CA ARG A 91 -16.50 -7.19 5.46
C ARG A 91 -15.27 -7.79 4.78
N SER A 92 -14.82 -7.19 3.67
CA SER A 92 -13.62 -7.66 2.96
C SER A 92 -12.33 -7.49 3.78
N GLN A 93 -12.21 -6.38 4.52
CA GLN A 93 -11.07 -6.13 5.40
C GLN A 93 -11.04 -7.11 6.57
N ASP A 94 -12.19 -7.37 7.20
CA ASP A 94 -12.32 -8.33 8.29
C ASP A 94 -11.93 -9.73 7.84
N PHE A 95 -12.41 -10.12 6.66
CA PHE A 95 -12.06 -11.41 6.06
C PHE A 95 -10.56 -11.51 5.77
N ALA A 96 -9.95 -10.49 5.16
CA ALA A 96 -8.51 -10.46 4.90
C ALA A 96 -7.67 -10.55 6.20
N ARG A 97 -8.11 -9.88 7.27
CA ARG A 97 -7.47 -9.98 8.60
C ARG A 97 -7.55 -11.40 9.16
N LYS A 98 -8.72 -12.04 9.07
CA LYS A 98 -8.91 -13.44 9.49
C LYS A 98 -8.02 -14.40 8.71
N LEU A 99 -7.97 -14.27 7.38
CA LEU A 99 -7.09 -15.08 6.54
C LEU A 99 -5.62 -14.89 6.90
N LYS A 100 -5.17 -13.64 7.09
CA LYS A 100 -3.80 -13.35 7.52
C LYS A 100 -3.45 -14.03 8.85
N ALA A 101 -4.37 -14.00 9.81
CA ALA A 101 -4.18 -14.68 11.10
C ALA A 101 -4.07 -16.21 10.95
N ILE A 102 -4.93 -16.81 10.11
CA ILE A 102 -4.89 -18.25 9.83
C ILE A 102 -3.58 -18.65 9.15
N LEU A 103 -3.15 -17.90 8.13
CA LEU A 103 -1.89 -18.13 7.43
C LEU A 103 -0.69 -18.02 8.38
N LEU A 104 -0.64 -16.98 9.21
CA LEU A 104 0.42 -16.82 10.21
C LEU A 104 0.44 -17.97 11.24
N LYS A 105 -0.73 -18.43 11.69
CA LYS A 105 -0.83 -19.58 12.61
C LYS A 105 -0.28 -20.84 11.95
N LYS A 106 -0.61 -21.07 10.67
CA LYS A 106 -0.15 -22.23 9.89
C LYS A 106 1.37 -22.22 9.70
N VAL A 107 1.94 -21.09 9.27
CA VAL A 107 3.40 -20.95 9.09
C VAL A 107 4.14 -21.22 10.41
N LYS A 108 3.68 -20.62 11.52
CA LYS A 108 4.30 -20.84 12.84
C LYS A 108 4.28 -22.29 13.31
N SER A 109 3.19 -23.02 13.05
CA SER A 109 3.13 -24.45 13.39
C SER A 109 4.10 -25.29 12.55
N SER A 110 4.23 -24.99 11.25
CA SER A 110 5.17 -25.68 10.37
C SER A 110 6.63 -25.50 10.81
N ASP A 111 7.01 -24.29 11.23
CA ASP A 111 8.38 -24.01 11.70
C ASP A 111 8.73 -24.79 12.99
N SER A 112 7.74 -25.02 13.86
CA SER A 112 7.94 -25.79 15.10
C SER A 112 8.06 -27.30 14.88
N GLU A 113 7.45 -27.84 13.82
CA GLU A 113 7.60 -29.26 13.46
C GLU A 113 8.98 -29.57 12.85
N ILE A 114 9.60 -28.60 12.17
CA ILE A 114 10.94 -28.75 11.59
C ILE A 114 12.02 -28.78 12.69
N LEU A 115 11.86 -28.01 13.77
CA LEU A 115 12.84 -27.96 14.87
C LEU A 115 12.84 -29.24 15.74
N ASN A 116 11.72 -29.97 15.80
CA ASN A 116 11.61 -31.22 16.57
C ASN A 116 12.12 -32.46 15.83
N GLN A 117 12.56 -32.31 14.57
CA GLN A 117 13.12 -33.41 13.75
C GLN A 117 14.66 -33.41 13.68
N THR A 118 15.35 -32.40 14.22
CA THR A 118 16.82 -32.41 14.29
C THR A 118 17.31 -33.38 15.38
N PRO A 119 18.01 -34.48 15.03
CA PRO A 119 18.59 -35.35 16.04
C PRO A 119 19.71 -34.59 16.75
N HIS A 120 19.64 -34.50 18.08
CA HIS A 120 20.73 -34.02 18.92
C HIS A 120 22.05 -34.68 18.48
N ARG A 121 22.92 -33.92 17.80
CA ARG A 121 24.31 -34.31 17.53
C ARG A 121 24.98 -34.58 18.87
N ARG A 122 25.05 -35.86 19.25
CA ARG A 122 25.83 -36.33 20.40
C ARG A 122 27.27 -35.89 20.19
N ARG A 123 27.77 -34.98 21.03
CA ARG A 123 29.17 -34.59 21.04
C ARG A 123 30.03 -35.85 21.18
N PRO A 124 31.07 -36.05 20.35
CA PRO A 124 31.92 -37.23 20.47
C PRO A 124 32.60 -37.19 21.85
N ARG A 125 32.43 -38.29 22.60
CA ARG A 125 33.17 -38.51 23.85
C ARG A 125 34.65 -38.55 23.47
N SER A 126 35.41 -37.66 24.07
CA SER A 126 36.86 -37.57 23.96
C SER A 126 37.49 -38.95 24.12
N LEU A 127 38.24 -39.37 23.10
CA LEU A 127 39.14 -40.52 23.17
C LEU A 127 40.19 -40.21 24.23
N LYS A 128 40.16 -40.94 25.35
CA LYS A 128 41.28 -41.01 26.28
C LYS A 128 42.36 -41.86 25.61
N LEU A 129 43.45 -41.22 25.20
CA LEU A 129 44.68 -41.90 24.79
C LEU A 129 45.37 -42.44 26.05
N LEU A 130 45.68 -43.74 26.02
CA LEU A 130 46.57 -44.44 26.95
C LEU A 130 48.02 -44.20 26.56
#